data_AF-A0A7X7GIC1-F1
#
_entry.id   AF-A0A7X7GIC1-F1
#
_cell.length_a   1.000
_cell.length_b   1.000
_cell.length_c   1.000
_cell.angle_alpha   90.00
_cell.angle_beta   90.00
_cell.angle_gamma   90.00
#
_symmetry.space_group_name_H-M   'P 1'
#
loop_
_entity.id
_entity.type
_entity.pdbx_description
1 polymer ?
#
loop_
_entity_poly.entity_id
_entity_poly.type
_entity_poly.pdbx_seq_one_letter_code
_entity_poly.pdbx_strand_id
1 'polypeptide(L)'
;MAGGDPLVGECPPEFGHAAEARLNAEDADNGFAPAPGNVQLLEFPLGSGIRVDRPLRGPAQLPACGREISFAHVQAGAADPRLQARGSPGRRGPGAGR
;
A
#
# COMPACT_ATOMS: atom_id res chain seq x y z
N MET A 1 23.81 -2.87 3.98
CA MET A 1 24.25 -3.59 2.77
C MET A 1 23.34 -4.80 2.61
N ALA A 2 22.76 -5.01 1.44
CA ALA A 2 22.07 -6.28 1.16
C ALA A 2 23.08 -7.44 1.15
N GLY A 3 22.63 -8.66 1.45
CA GLY A 3 23.50 -9.84 1.65
C GLY A 3 24.10 -10.43 0.37
N GLY A 4 23.55 -10.10 -0.81
CA GLY A 4 24.06 -10.59 -2.11
C GLY A 4 23.67 -12.04 -2.43
N ASP A 5 22.86 -12.68 -1.59
CA ASP A 5 22.36 -14.03 -1.85
C ASP A 5 21.51 -14.10 -3.12
N PRO A 6 21.55 -15.22 -3.87
CA PRO A 6 20.67 -15.42 -5.02
C PRO A 6 19.19 -15.37 -4.65
N LEU A 7 18.36 -14.87 -5.56
CA LEU A 7 16.91 -15.00 -5.45
C LEU A 7 16.54 -16.48 -5.53
N VAL A 8 15.78 -16.95 -4.54
CA VAL A 8 15.31 -18.34 -4.46
C VAL A 8 13.86 -18.46 -4.91
N GLY A 9 13.53 -19.57 -5.56
CA GLY A 9 12.19 -19.86 -6.07
C GLY A 9 11.95 -19.39 -7.50
N GLU A 10 10.76 -19.71 -8.02
CA GLU A 10 10.32 -19.23 -9.33
C GLU A 10 9.81 -17.78 -9.23
N CYS A 11 9.83 -17.07 -10.35
CA CYS A 11 9.25 -15.72 -10.44
C CYS A 11 7.73 -15.79 -10.11
N PRO A 12 7.22 -14.98 -9.17
CA PRO A 12 5.79 -14.96 -8.87
C PRO A 12 4.96 -14.55 -10.10
N PRO A 13 3.81 -15.19 -10.35
CA PRO A 13 2.91 -14.76 -11.41
C PRO A 13 2.23 -13.44 -11.05
N GLU A 14 2.03 -12.58 -12.06
CA GLU A 14 1.28 -11.33 -11.93
C GLU A 14 -0.22 -11.59 -12.09
N PHE A 15 -1.05 -10.95 -11.27
CA PHE A 15 -2.51 -11.06 -11.35
C PHE A 15 -3.21 -9.79 -10.91
N GLY A 16 -4.37 -9.51 -11.53
CA GLY A 16 -5.20 -8.35 -11.21
C GLY A 16 -4.59 -7.03 -11.67
N HIS A 17 -5.00 -5.95 -11.00
CA HIS A 17 -4.48 -4.60 -11.25
C HIS A 17 -4.20 -3.88 -9.93
N ALA A 18 -3.22 -2.98 -9.96
CA ALA A 18 -2.93 -2.07 -8.88
C ALA A 18 -2.90 -0.63 -9.40
N ALA A 19 -3.42 0.30 -8.61
CA ALA A 19 -3.29 1.73 -8.80
C ALA A 19 -2.66 2.35 -7.56
N GLU A 20 -1.80 3.35 -7.76
CA GLU A 20 -1.15 4.09 -6.69
C GLU A 20 -1.47 5.58 -6.81
N ALA A 21 -1.77 6.20 -5.66
CA ALA A 21 -1.96 7.63 -5.52
C ALA A 21 -1.04 8.19 -4.45
N ARG A 22 -0.38 9.30 -4.78
CA ARG A 22 0.47 10.04 -3.86
C ARG A 22 -0.33 11.19 -3.28
N LEU A 23 -0.43 11.23 -1.96
CA LEU A 23 -1.10 12.31 -1.26
C LEU A 23 -0.05 13.35 -0.86
N ASN A 24 -0.04 14.47 -1.58
CA ASN A 24 0.91 15.57 -1.40
C ASN A 24 0.25 16.74 -0.67
N ALA A 25 1.03 17.47 0.12
CA ALA A 25 0.62 18.77 0.63
C ALA A 25 0.91 19.86 -0.41
N GLU A 26 0.08 19.88 -1.45
CA GLU A 26 0.14 20.82 -2.57
C GLU A 26 -1.24 21.47 -2.77
N ASP A 27 -1.24 22.73 -3.20
CA ASP A 27 -2.45 23.46 -3.56
C ASP A 27 -2.74 23.28 -5.05
N ALA A 28 -3.73 22.42 -5.37
CA ALA A 28 -4.10 22.10 -6.75
C ALA A 28 -4.66 23.30 -7.53
N ASP A 29 -5.30 24.26 -6.85
CA ASP A 29 -5.86 25.46 -7.48
C ASP A 29 -4.78 26.52 -7.75
N ASN A 30 -3.68 26.48 -6.99
CA ASN A 30 -2.52 27.34 -7.15
C ASN A 30 -1.35 26.61 -7.84
N GLY A 31 -1.64 25.82 -8.88
CA GLY A 31 -0.62 25.20 -9.72
C GLY A 31 0.25 24.17 -9.00
N PHE A 32 -0.32 23.45 -8.03
CA PHE A 32 0.38 22.48 -7.17
C PHE A 32 1.53 23.11 -6.37
N ALA A 33 1.38 24.38 -5.96
CA ALA A 33 2.33 25.04 -5.08
C ALA A 33 2.46 24.29 -3.73
N PRO A 34 3.64 24.23 -3.12
CA PRO A 34 3.83 23.69 -1.78
C PRO A 34 2.87 24.29 -0.75
N ALA A 35 2.19 23.44 0.03
CA ALA A 35 1.22 23.84 1.05
C ALA A 35 1.66 23.38 2.45
N PRO A 36 2.69 24.00 3.06
CA PRO A 36 3.12 23.64 4.41
C PRO A 36 2.07 24.05 5.46
N GLY A 37 2.03 23.32 6.57
CA GLY A 37 1.06 23.60 7.63
C GLY A 37 0.81 22.41 8.56
N ASN A 38 -0.26 22.51 9.35
CA ASN A 38 -0.68 21.47 10.27
C ASN A 38 -1.75 20.57 9.65
N VAL A 39 -1.52 19.26 9.68
CA VAL A 39 -2.56 18.27 9.38
C VAL A 39 -3.47 18.16 10.60
N GLN A 40 -4.69 18.71 10.50
CA GLN A 40 -5.66 18.68 11.60
C GLN A 40 -6.42 17.36 11.70
N LEU A 41 -6.71 16.74 10.55
CA LEU A 41 -7.43 15.46 10.45
C LEU A 41 -6.77 14.61 9.37
N LEU A 42 -6.53 13.34 9.69
CA LEU A 42 -5.99 12.37 8.75
C LEU A 42 -6.58 10.99 9.02
N GLU A 43 -7.53 10.60 8.18
CA GLU A 43 -8.19 9.31 8.23
C GLU A 43 -7.94 8.57 6.92
N PHE A 44 -7.35 7.39 7.01
CA PHE A 44 -7.10 6.56 5.83
C PHE A 44 -8.22 5.54 5.67
N PRO A 45 -8.63 5.25 4.42
CA PRO A 45 -9.60 4.19 4.17
C PRO A 45 -9.05 2.84 4.62
N LEU A 46 -9.96 2.00 5.12
CA LEU A 46 -9.71 0.60 5.48
C LEU A 46 -10.53 -0.28 4.54
N GLY A 47 -9.95 -1.38 4.06
CA GLY A 47 -10.68 -2.32 3.21
C GLY A 47 -9.79 -3.32 2.50
N SER A 48 -10.40 -4.39 2.01
CA SER A 48 -9.71 -5.36 1.15
C SER A 48 -9.18 -4.68 -0.09
N GLY A 49 -7.94 -4.99 -0.47
CA GLY A 49 -7.28 -4.39 -1.63
C GLY A 49 -6.73 -2.99 -1.39
N ILE A 50 -6.94 -2.35 -0.24
CA ILE A 50 -6.35 -1.05 0.07
C ILE A 50 -5.11 -1.24 0.96
N ARG A 51 -4.00 -0.65 0.52
CA ARG A 51 -2.76 -0.52 1.29
C ARG A 51 -2.39 0.94 1.41
N VAL A 52 -1.95 1.35 2.59
CA VAL A 52 -1.46 2.71 2.82
C VAL A 52 -0.08 2.63 3.40
N ASP A 53 0.90 3.08 2.62
CA ASP A 53 2.29 3.19 3.03
C ASP A 53 2.48 4.60 3.62
N ARG A 54 2.51 4.65 4.96
CA ARG A 54 2.49 5.90 5.74
C ARG A 54 3.86 6.24 6.32
N PRO A 55 4.40 7.43 6.04
CA PRO A 55 5.42 8.05 6.88
C PRO A 55 4.84 8.79 8.11
N LEU A 56 3.54 9.13 8.14
CA LEU A 56 2.93 10.01 9.16
C LEU A 56 1.73 9.40 9.89
N ARG A 57 1.57 9.68 11.20
CA ARG A 57 0.42 9.27 12.03
C ARG A 57 -0.06 10.43 12.92
N GLY A 58 -1.38 10.60 13.03
CA GLY A 58 -1.98 11.61 13.90
C GLY A 58 -1.80 13.05 13.39
N PRO A 59 -2.06 14.06 14.24
CA PRO A 59 -1.76 15.45 13.90
C PRO A 59 -0.25 15.60 13.71
N ALA A 60 0.14 16.29 12.64
CA ALA A 60 1.53 16.43 12.27
C ALA A 60 1.80 17.75 11.53
N GLN A 61 3.00 18.28 11.73
CA GLN A 61 3.50 19.48 11.07
C GLN A 61 4.21 19.08 9.77
N LEU A 62 3.78 19.67 8.67
CA LEU A 62 4.46 19.55 7.38
C LEU A 62 5.46 20.70 7.23
N PRO A 63 6.76 20.40 7.02
CA PRO A 63 7.79 21.42 6.94
C PRO A 63 7.66 22.26 5.65
N ALA A 64 8.11 23.51 5.72
CA ALA A 64 8.10 24.44 4.59
C ALA A 64 9.18 24.19 3.53
N CYS A 65 10.15 23.31 3.79
CA CYS A 65 11.27 23.06 2.88
C CYS A 65 11.36 21.59 2.44
N GLY A 66 11.58 21.39 1.13
CA GLY A 66 12.18 20.17 0.57
C GLY A 66 11.28 19.31 -0.31
N ARG A 67 11.41 19.54 -1.63
CA ARG A 67 11.30 18.67 -2.83
C ARG A 67 10.25 17.55 -2.98
N GLU A 68 9.59 17.09 -1.93
CA GLU A 68 8.55 16.06 -2.02
C GLU A 68 7.67 16.11 -0.76
N ILE A 69 6.48 16.69 -0.87
CA ILE A 69 5.56 16.89 0.26
C ILE A 69 4.54 15.74 0.34
N SER A 70 4.90 14.57 -0.20
CA SER A 70 4.09 13.36 -0.11
C SER A 70 4.07 12.86 1.33
N PHE A 71 2.91 12.88 1.95
CA PHE A 71 2.74 12.40 3.33
C PHE A 71 2.03 11.06 3.41
N ALA A 72 1.54 10.52 2.29
CA ALA A 72 1.10 9.13 2.18
C ALA A 72 1.13 8.62 0.73
N HIS A 73 1.40 7.32 0.56
CA HIS A 73 1.13 6.58 -0.68
C HIS A 73 -0.02 5.62 -0.43
N VAL A 74 -1.06 5.70 -1.25
CA VAL A 74 -2.24 4.83 -1.19
C VAL A 74 -2.22 3.93 -2.40
N GLN A 75 -2.26 2.63 -2.16
CA GLN A 75 -2.32 1.60 -3.19
C GLN A 75 -3.66 0.88 -3.11
N ALA A 76 -4.30 0.70 -4.27
CA ALA A 76 -5.54 -0.05 -4.42
C ALA A 76 -5.31 -1.20 -5.39
N GLY A 77 -5.60 -2.42 -4.97
CA GLY A 77 -5.49 -3.64 -5.74
C GLY A 77 -6.84 -4.32 -5.94
N ALA A 78 -7.10 -4.76 -7.16
CA ALA A 78 -8.23 -5.64 -7.48
C ALA A 78 -7.68 -7.03 -7.85
N ALA A 79 -8.03 -8.04 -7.07
CA ALA A 79 -7.70 -9.42 -7.40
C ALA A 79 -8.55 -9.91 -8.59
N ASP A 80 -7.97 -10.73 -9.48
CA ASP A 80 -8.74 -11.42 -10.51
C ASP A 80 -9.76 -12.36 -9.84
N PRO A 81 -11.08 -12.17 -10.02
CA PRO A 81 -12.11 -13.05 -9.47
C PRO A 81 -11.92 -14.52 -9.86
N ARG A 82 -11.27 -14.77 -11.01
CA ARG A 82 -11.01 -16.12 -11.54
C ARG A 82 -9.92 -16.88 -10.78
N LEU A 83 -9.01 -16.20 -10.10
CA LEU A 83 -7.99 -16.83 -9.25
C LEU A 83 -8.52 -17.17 -7.85
N GLN A 84 -9.50 -16.42 -7.33
CA GLN A 84 -10.09 -16.66 -6.01
C GLN A 84 -10.91 -17.97 -5.94
N ALA A 85 -11.39 -18.47 -7.08
CA ALA A 85 -12.15 -19.72 -7.17
C ALA A 85 -11.27 -20.99 -7.12
N ARG A 86 -9.94 -20.87 -7.23
CA ARG A 86 -9.00 -21.99 -7.09
C ARG A 86 -8.58 -22.10 -5.63
N GLY A 87 -9.43 -22.78 -4.85
CA GLY A 87 -9.35 -22.87 -3.40
C GLY A 87 -7.98 -23.29 -2.83
N SER A 88 -7.75 -22.83 -1.60
CA SER A 88 -6.64 -23.24 -0.74
C SER A 88 -6.52 -24.77 -0.69
N PRO A 89 -5.31 -25.36 -0.80
CA PRO A 89 -5.17 -26.80 -0.65
C PRO A 89 -5.57 -27.19 0.78
N GLY A 90 -6.66 -27.94 0.89
CA GLY A 90 -7.19 -28.40 2.17
C GLY A 90 -6.13 -29.17 2.95
N ARG A 91 -5.86 -28.74 4.18
CA ARG A 91 -5.16 -29.55 5.18
C ARG A 91 -5.98 -30.82 5.42
N ARG A 92 -5.58 -31.94 4.84
CA ARG A 92 -6.03 -33.27 5.28
C ARG A 92 -5.44 -33.51 6.67
N GLY A 93 -6.30 -33.52 7.69
CA GLY A 93 -5.92 -33.97 9.04
C GLY A 93 -5.61 -35.48 9.03
N PRO A 94 -4.76 -35.96 9.96
CA PRO A 94 -4.41 -37.37 10.02
C PRO A 94 -5.63 -38.19 10.47
N GLY A 95 -5.90 -39.28 9.75
CA GLY A 95 -7.02 -40.17 10.01
C GLY A 95 -6.91 -40.87 11.36
N ALA A 96 -8.02 -40.93 12.08
CA ALA A 96 -8.20 -41.78 13.24
C ALA A 96 -8.36 -43.24 12.77
N GLY A 97 -7.31 -44.05 12.99
CA GLY A 97 -7.37 -45.51 12.90
C GLY A 97 -8.03 -46.08 14.16
N ARG A 98 -8.87 -47.09 13.94
CA ARG A 98 -9.66 -47.82 14.94
C ARG A 98 -8.82 -48.81 15.73
#